data_AF-A0AAD1Z632-F1
#
_entry.id   AF-A0AAD1Z632-F1
#
_cell.length_a   1.000
_cell.length_b   1.000
_cell.length_c   1.000
_cell.angle_alpha   90.00
_cell.angle_beta   90.00
_cell.angle_gamma   90.00
#
_symmetry.space_group_name_H-M   'P 1'
#
loop_
_entity.id
_entity.type
_entity.pdbx_description
1 polymer ?
#
loop_
_entity_poly.entity_id
_entity_poly.type
_entity_poly.pdbx_seq_one_letter_code
_entity_poly.pdbx_strand_id
1 'polypeptide(L)'
;MCRITTQLACHAAELNEGYQLYIKAIEEVHEQIYRVAIGTKFPVETSPNQLDSCNEERSQFVLSDPNVSVTKGRKNDEKSKGKDHLTSGRFKSSIEVAQKNKKRYCALCKESSHDKRICPKYPKKNVNGHTEQMD
;
A
#
# COMPACT_ATOMS: atom_id res chain seq x y z
N MET A 1 -1.81 -7.36 -9.96
CA MET A 1 -0.52 -7.73 -10.59
C MET A 1 0.04 -8.97 -9.92
N CYS A 2 0.47 -9.98 -10.69
CA CYS A 2 1.01 -11.22 -10.15
C CYS A 2 2.42 -11.00 -9.57
N ARG A 3 2.75 -11.67 -8.45
CA ARG A 3 4.08 -11.58 -7.82
C ARG A 3 5.20 -11.98 -8.79
N ILE A 4 4.96 -13.02 -9.58
CA ILE A 4 5.93 -13.58 -10.52
C ILE A 4 6.22 -12.59 -11.66
N THR A 5 5.19 -11.96 -12.23
CA THR A 5 5.36 -10.95 -13.28
C THR A 5 6.16 -9.75 -12.77
N THR A 6 5.88 -9.29 -11.54
CA THR A 6 6.63 -8.17 -10.96
C THR A 6 8.10 -8.54 -10.71
N GLN A 7 8.38 -9.75 -10.23
CA GLN A 7 9.77 -10.20 -10.05
C GLN A 7 10.53 -10.29 -11.37
N LEU A 8 9.91 -10.86 -12.41
CA LEU A 8 10.50 -10.94 -13.75
C LEU A 8 10.73 -9.56 -14.36
N ALA A 9 9.79 -8.63 -14.21
CA ALA A 9 9.96 -7.25 -14.66
C ALA A 9 11.15 -6.57 -13.97
N CYS A 10 11.33 -6.79 -12.66
CA CYS A 10 12.49 -6.25 -11.93
C CYS A 10 13.82 -6.81 -12.44
N HIS A 11 13.90 -8.11 -12.71
CA HIS A 11 15.11 -8.71 -13.30
C HIS A 11 15.36 -8.24 -14.74
N ALA A 12 14.30 -8.09 -15.53
CA ALA A 12 14.38 -7.62 -16.90
C ALA A 12 14.72 -6.12 -17.00
N ALA A 13 14.38 -5.32 -15.98
CA ALA A 13 14.65 -3.88 -15.96
C ALA A 13 16.14 -3.51 -15.86
N GLU A 14 17.00 -4.46 -15.50
CA GLU A 14 18.45 -4.25 -15.44
C GLU A 14 19.08 -4.01 -16.83
N LEU A 15 18.44 -4.51 -17.90
CA LEU A 15 18.88 -4.34 -19.28
C LEU A 15 17.69 -4.01 -20.18
N ASN A 16 17.78 -2.95 -21.00
CA ASN A 16 16.69 -2.55 -21.89
C ASN A 16 16.24 -3.70 -22.81
N GLU A 17 17.19 -4.50 -23.32
CA GLU A 17 16.91 -5.69 -24.12
C GLU A 17 16.09 -6.75 -23.35
N GLY A 18 16.42 -6.98 -22.08
CA GLY A 18 15.69 -7.90 -21.21
C GLY A 18 14.24 -7.44 -21.00
N TYR A 19 14.02 -6.14 -20.79
CA TYR A 19 12.69 -5.57 -20.67
C TYR A 19 11.86 -5.73 -21.95
N GLN A 20 12.45 -5.49 -23.12
CA GLN A 20 11.76 -5.70 -24.41
C GLN A 20 11.37 -7.17 -24.62
N LEU A 21 12.27 -8.11 -24.28
CA LEU A 21 11.96 -9.54 -24.33
C LEU A 21 10.82 -9.93 -23.37
N TYR A 22 10.82 -9.36 -22.16
CA TYR A 22 9.76 -9.59 -21.17
C TYR A 22 8.40 -9.10 -21.65
N ILE A 23 8.31 -7.89 -22.22
CA ILE A 23 7.06 -7.35 -22.78
C ILE A 23 6.56 -8.22 -23.93
N LYS A 24 7.43 -8.58 -24.87
CA LYS A 24 7.08 -9.43 -26.00
C LYS A 24 6.52 -10.79 -25.55
N ALA A 25 7.16 -11.42 -24.56
CA ALA A 25 6.69 -12.69 -24.01
C ALA A 25 5.30 -12.56 -23.34
N ILE A 26 5.02 -11.44 -22.68
CA ILE A 26 3.69 -11.19 -22.11
C ILE A 26 2.64 -11.03 -23.19
N GLU A 27 2.93 -10.24 -24.22
CA GLU A 27 2.00 -10.01 -25.34
C GLU A 27 1.67 -11.32 -26.07
N GLU A 28 2.67 -12.17 -26.32
CA GLU A 28 2.48 -13.48 -26.93
C GLU A 28 1.59 -14.40 -26.08
N VAL A 29 1.85 -14.48 -24.78
CA VAL A 29 1.03 -15.29 -23.86
C VAL A 29 -0.38 -14.72 -23.74
N HIS A 30 -0.52 -13.40 -23.71
CA HIS A 30 -1.82 -12.72 -23.68
C HIS A 30 -2.65 -13.06 -24.92
N GLU A 31 -2.08 -13.01 -26.12
CA GLU A 31 -2.77 -13.41 -27.34
C GLU A 31 -3.21 -14.89 -27.31
N GLN A 32 -2.34 -15.78 -26.83
CA GLN A 32 -2.68 -17.20 -26.73
C GLN A 32 -3.84 -17.42 -25.77
N ILE A 33 -3.82 -16.80 -24.59
CA ILE A 33 -4.92 -16.85 -23.61
C ILE A 33 -6.19 -16.25 -24.22
N TYR A 34 -6.08 -15.12 -24.92
CA TYR A 34 -7.22 -14.45 -25.55
C TYR A 34 -7.89 -15.35 -26.60
N ARG A 35 -7.11 -16.04 -27.44
CA ARG A 35 -7.64 -17.00 -28.43
C ARG A 35 -8.36 -18.18 -27.77
N VAL A 36 -7.80 -18.72 -26.67
CA VAL A 36 -8.44 -19.81 -25.90
C VAL A 36 -9.73 -19.31 -25.21
N ALA A 37 -9.73 -18.08 -24.72
CA ALA A 37 -10.89 -17.46 -24.08
C ALA A 37 -12.02 -17.12 -25.07
N ILE A 38 -11.71 -16.73 -26.30
CA ILE A 38 -12.71 -16.56 -27.36
C ILE A 38 -13.25 -17.92 -27.83
N GLY A 39 -12.40 -18.93 -27.99
CA GLY A 39 -12.85 -20.27 -28.37
C GLY A 39 -13.82 -20.92 -27.38
N THR A 40 -13.89 -20.40 -26.15
CA THR A 40 -14.78 -20.86 -25.07
C THR A 40 -15.99 -19.96 -24.83
N LYS A 41 -16.13 -18.85 -25.56
CA LYS A 41 -17.27 -17.92 -25.45
C LYS A 41 -17.87 -17.64 -26.84
N PHE A 42 -19.16 -17.94 -27.01
CA PHE A 42 -19.95 -17.44 -28.14
C PHE A 42 -19.80 -15.91 -28.28
N PRO A 43 -19.89 -15.35 -29.50
CA PRO A 43 -19.38 -14.02 -29.81
C PRO A 43 -20.23 -12.94 -29.14
N VAL A 44 -19.63 -12.21 -28.20
CA VAL A 44 -20.07 -10.85 -27.90
C VAL A 44 -19.07 -9.95 -28.61
N GLU A 45 -19.49 -9.44 -29.76
CA GLU A 45 -18.88 -8.32 -30.46
C GLU A 45 -18.54 -7.23 -29.44
N THR A 46 -17.25 -7.01 -29.20
CA THR A 46 -16.79 -5.75 -28.60
C THR A 46 -15.73 -5.20 -29.55
N SER A 47 -16.21 -4.30 -30.40
CA SER A 47 -15.43 -3.44 -31.29
C SER A 47 -14.32 -2.70 -30.50
N PRO A 48 -13.14 -2.45 -31.09
CA PRO A 48 -11.96 -1.92 -30.38
C PRO A 48 -12.02 -0.44 -30.00
N ASN A 49 -13.16 0.24 -30.14
CA ASN A 49 -13.30 1.67 -29.87
C ASN A 49 -14.14 1.92 -28.62
N GLN A 50 -13.51 1.87 -27.45
CA GLN A 50 -13.87 2.68 -26.29
C GLN A 50 -12.80 2.57 -25.21
N LEU A 51 -11.67 3.22 -25.47
CA LEU A 51 -10.89 3.83 -24.40
C LEU A 51 -11.64 5.10 -23.99
N ASP A 52 -11.78 5.29 -22.69
CA ASP A 52 -12.24 6.50 -22.01
C ASP A 52 -13.74 6.61 -21.66
N SER A 53 -14.07 6.20 -20.44
CA SER A 53 -15.03 6.91 -19.57
C SER A 53 -15.03 6.33 -18.16
N CYS A 54 -14.53 7.11 -17.21
CA CYS A 54 -14.82 6.95 -15.79
C CYS A 54 -16.18 7.57 -15.47
N ASN A 55 -17.26 6.78 -15.34
CA ASN A 55 -18.21 6.84 -14.22
C ASN A 55 -19.45 5.93 -14.38
N GLU A 56 -19.83 5.36 -13.24
CA GLU A 56 -21.19 5.01 -12.81
C GLU A 56 -22.05 4.08 -13.69
N GLU A 57 -21.90 2.78 -13.48
CA GLU A 57 -22.88 1.98 -12.73
C GLU A 57 -22.19 0.72 -12.23
N ARG A 58 -22.14 0.58 -10.90
CA ARG A 58 -21.53 -0.58 -10.24
C ARG A 58 -22.47 -1.78 -10.38
N SER A 59 -22.58 -2.33 -11.59
CA SER A 59 -23.05 -3.71 -11.76
C SER A 59 -21.97 -4.60 -11.17
N GLN A 60 -22.20 -5.05 -9.93
CA GLN A 60 -21.41 -6.07 -9.26
C GLN A 60 -21.58 -7.40 -10.01
N PHE A 61 -20.92 -7.55 -11.16
CA PHE A 61 -20.56 -8.88 -11.64
C PHE A 61 -19.40 -9.37 -10.77
N VAL A 62 -19.73 -9.80 -9.56
CA VAL A 62 -18.83 -10.65 -8.79
C VAL A 62 -18.87 -12.00 -9.49
N LEU A 63 -17.90 -12.23 -10.38
CA LEU A 63 -17.48 -13.58 -10.76
C LEU A 63 -17.05 -14.29 -9.47
N SER A 64 -18.04 -14.83 -8.77
CA SER A 64 -17.85 -15.59 -7.55
C SER A 64 -17.33 -16.95 -7.97
N ASP A 65 -16.13 -17.29 -7.51
CA ASP A 65 -15.54 -18.61 -7.70
C ASP A 65 -16.56 -19.67 -7.21
N PRO A 66 -16.98 -20.62 -8.07
CA PRO A 66 -17.91 -21.69 -7.70
C PRO A 66 -17.47 -22.51 -6.48
N ASN A 67 -16.18 -22.46 -6.11
CA ASN A 67 -15.61 -23.19 -4.99
C ASN A 67 -15.41 -22.33 -3.72
N VAL A 68 -15.72 -21.03 -3.78
CA VAL A 68 -15.71 -20.16 -2.60
C VAL A 68 -17.04 -20.33 -1.86
N SER A 69 -17.01 -21.11 -0.79
CA SER A 69 -18.12 -21.14 0.17
C SER A 69 -18.30 -19.76 0.79
N VAL A 70 -19.51 -19.21 0.70
CA VAL A 70 -19.90 -17.97 1.40
C VAL A 70 -19.87 -18.25 2.91
N THR A 71 -18.73 -18.06 3.55
CA THR A 71 -18.64 -18.25 5.00
C THR A 71 -19.38 -17.10 5.67
N LYS A 72 -20.49 -17.42 6.34
CA LYS A 72 -21.21 -16.50 7.21
C LYS A 72 -20.21 -15.90 8.20
N GLY A 73 -19.97 -14.59 8.10
CA GLY A 73 -19.05 -13.87 8.97
C GLY A 73 -19.35 -14.16 10.45
N ARG A 74 -18.29 -14.25 11.26
CA ARG A 74 -18.44 -14.44 12.70
C ARG A 74 -19.24 -13.27 13.28
N LYS A 75 -20.25 -13.59 14.10
CA LYS A 75 -20.98 -12.60 14.91
C LYS A 75 -19.98 -11.83 15.77
N ASN A 76 -20.04 -10.50 15.72
CA ASN A 76 -19.28 -9.66 16.63
C ASN A 76 -19.83 -9.87 18.05
N ASP A 77 -19.06 -10.52 18.90
CA ASP A 77 -19.36 -10.56 20.33
C ASP A 77 -19.11 -9.17 20.93
N GLU A 78 -20.16 -8.54 21.44
CA GLU A 78 -20.17 -7.17 21.98
C GLU A 78 -19.39 -7.02 23.30
N LYS A 79 -18.47 -7.94 23.63
CA LYS A 79 -17.72 -7.99 24.90
C LYS A 79 -16.23 -7.67 24.78
N SER A 80 -15.77 -7.23 23.61
CA SER A 80 -14.39 -6.71 23.44
C SER A 80 -14.36 -5.18 23.44
N LYS A 81 -15.14 -4.52 24.30
CA LYS A 81 -14.98 -3.09 24.58
C LYS A 81 -13.75 -2.89 25.48
N GLY A 82 -12.57 -3.04 24.89
CA GLY A 82 -11.37 -2.43 25.43
C GLY A 82 -11.60 -0.92 25.47
N LYS A 83 -11.79 -0.38 26.68
CA LYS A 83 -11.89 1.05 26.95
C LYS A 83 -10.67 1.75 26.38
N ASP A 84 -10.82 2.42 25.24
CA ASP A 84 -9.89 3.42 24.70
C ASP A 84 -10.64 4.24 23.63
N HIS A 85 -11.82 4.73 23.99
CA HIS A 85 -12.64 5.59 23.14
C HIS A 85 -12.06 7.02 23.14
N LEU A 86 -11.09 7.26 22.26
CA LEU A 86 -10.73 8.60 21.80
C LEU A 86 -11.25 8.78 20.37
N THR A 87 -12.50 9.24 20.34
CA THR A 87 -13.13 10.21 19.40
C THR A 87 -13.25 9.94 17.89
N SER A 88 -12.79 8.82 17.35
CA SER A 88 -13.13 8.45 15.97
C SER A 88 -13.66 7.03 15.96
N GLY A 89 -14.89 6.80 15.47
CA GLY A 89 -15.46 5.46 15.28
C GLY A 89 -14.71 4.60 14.25
N ARG A 90 -13.50 5.01 13.85
CA ARG A 90 -12.57 4.30 12.99
C ARG A 90 -11.79 3.27 13.80
N PHE A 91 -11.82 2.02 13.32
CA PHE A 91 -10.91 0.97 13.80
C PHE A 91 -9.45 1.38 13.60
N LYS A 92 -8.63 1.22 14.65
CA LYS A 92 -7.19 1.46 14.56
C LYS A 92 -6.53 0.35 13.75
N SER A 93 -5.63 0.73 12.86
CA SER A 93 -4.77 -0.18 12.12
C SER A 93 -3.79 -0.92 13.05
N SER A 94 -3.28 -2.08 12.63
CA SER A 94 -2.31 -2.86 13.41
C SER A 94 -1.07 -2.06 13.78
N ILE A 95 -0.65 -1.12 12.93
CA ILE A 95 0.49 -0.23 13.19
C ILE A 95 0.19 0.78 14.29
N GLU A 96 -1.00 1.39 14.30
CA GLU A 96 -1.42 2.33 15.35
C GLU A 96 -1.55 1.64 16.71
N VAL A 97 -2.09 0.41 16.72
CA VAL A 97 -2.19 -0.41 17.93
C VAL A 97 -0.79 -0.76 18.46
N ALA A 98 0.13 -1.18 17.59
CA ALA A 98 1.50 -1.52 17.98
C ALA A 98 2.34 -0.31 18.44
N GLN A 99 2.05 0.89 17.94
CA GLN A 99 2.80 2.11 18.26
C GLN A 99 2.37 2.79 19.57
N LYS A 100 1.16 2.53 20.09
CA LYS A 100 0.65 3.14 21.34
C LYS A 100 1.61 3.01 22.53
N ASN A 101 2.36 1.91 22.61
CA ASN A 101 3.20 1.60 23.77
C ASN A 101 4.64 2.09 23.64
N LYS A 102 5.06 2.61 22.48
CA LYS A 102 6.42 3.11 22.26
C LYS A 102 6.45 4.62 22.42
N LYS A 103 6.45 5.10 23.67
CA LYS A 103 6.76 6.51 23.95
C LYS A 103 8.21 6.76 23.56
N ARG A 104 8.41 7.58 22.52
CA ARG A 104 9.76 8.06 22.19
C ARG A 104 10.12 9.17 23.17
N TYR A 105 11.30 9.06 23.76
CA TYR A 105 11.86 10.08 24.63
C TYR A 105 12.95 10.83 23.88
N CYS A 106 13.03 12.14 24.10
CA CYS A 106 14.12 12.95 23.61
C CYS A 106 15.45 12.42 24.17
N ALA A 107 16.40 12.07 23.29
CA ALA A 107 17.69 11.55 23.72
C ALA A 107 18.52 12.57 24.53
N LEU A 108 18.20 13.87 24.46
CA LEU A 108 18.90 14.92 25.20
C LEU A 108 18.28 15.21 26.56
N CYS A 109 16.97 15.49 26.63
CA CYS A 109 16.31 15.89 27.88
C CYS A 109 15.45 14.79 28.52
N LYS A 110 15.30 13.64 27.86
CA LYS A 110 14.50 12.48 28.30
C LYS A 110 12.99 12.75 28.43
N GLU A 111 12.48 13.88 27.93
CA GLU A 111 11.04 14.15 27.88
C GLU A 111 10.38 13.49 26.67
N SER A 112 9.11 13.11 26.79
CA SER A 112 8.35 12.41 25.72
C SER A 112 7.58 13.33 24.77
N SER A 113 7.68 14.65 24.93
CA SER A 113 6.93 15.63 24.13
C SER A 113 7.54 15.86 22.74
N HIS A 114 8.86 15.63 22.59
CA HIS A 114 9.60 16.03 21.41
C HIS A 114 10.79 15.09 21.10
N ASP A 115 11.33 15.18 19.89
CA ASP A 115 12.55 14.48 19.46
C ASP A 115 13.81 15.36 19.65
N LYS A 116 15.01 14.77 19.67
CA LYS A 116 16.29 15.46 19.87
C LYS A 116 16.44 16.71 18.98
N ARG A 117 16.00 16.63 17.72
CA ARG A 117 16.13 17.68 16.70
C ARG A 117 15.39 18.99 17.03
N ILE A 118 14.30 18.89 17.78
CA ILE A 118 13.45 20.03 18.17
C ILE A 118 13.50 20.25 19.69
N CYS A 119 14.50 19.68 20.37
CA CYS A 119 14.65 19.83 21.80
C CYS A 119 14.94 21.29 22.15
N PRO A 120 14.24 21.89 23.13
CA PRO A 120 14.56 23.24 23.60
C PRO A 120 15.99 23.37 24.13
N LYS A 121 16.55 22.26 24.64
CA LYS A 121 17.95 22.17 25.11
C LYS A 121 18.94 21.83 24.00
N TYR A 122 18.49 21.72 22.75
CA TYR A 122 19.39 21.46 21.63
C TYR A 122 20.32 22.66 21.47
N PRO A 123 21.66 22.46 21.43
CA PRO A 123 22.60 23.55 21.24
C PRO A 123 22.37 24.14 19.85
N LYS A 124 21.73 25.32 19.81
CA LYS A 124 21.68 26.13 18.60
C LYS A 124 23.12 26.58 18.36
N LYS A 125 23.73 26.09 17.28
CA LYS A 125 25.01 26.66 16.83
C LYS A 125 24.71 28.12 16.49
N ASN A 126 25.15 29.04 17.35
CA ASN A 126 25.18 30.45 17.01
C ASN A 126 26.13 30.57 15.81
N VAL A 127 25.61 30.98 14.66
CA VAL A 127 26.41 31.24 13.45
C VAL A 127 27.21 32.55 13.57
N ASN A 128 27.32 33.12 14.77
CA ASN A 128 28.12 34.30 15.03
C ASN A 128 29.21 33.92 16.03
N GLY A 129 30.40 33.65 15.48
CA GLY A 129 31.62 33.59 16.27
C GLY A 129 31.93 34.98 16.82
N HIS A 130 31.96 35.09 18.14
CA HIS A 130 32.93 35.92 18.83
C HIS A 130 33.12 35.35 20.23
N THR A 131 34.30 34.77 20.43
CA THR A 131 34.89 34.43 21.72
C THR A 131 35.09 35.71 22.53
N GLU A 132 34.60 35.72 23.76
CA GLU A 132 35.20 36.53 24.83
C GLU A 132 35.55 35.57 25.97
N GLN A 133 36.86 35.40 26.17
CA GLN A 133 37.45 34.93 27.42
C GLN A 133 37.25 36.02 28.47
N MET A 134 36.88 35.64 29.68
CA MET A 134 37.11 36.47 30.87
C MET A 134 37.95 35.64 31.84
N ASP A 135 39.06 36.23 32.25
CA ASP A 135 39.98 35.81 33.31
C ASP A 135 39.29 35.67 34.68
#